data_AF-A0A2S4MMW5-F1
#
_entry.id   AF-A0A2S4MMW5-F1
#
_cell.length_a   1.000
_cell.length_b   1.000
_cell.length_c   1.000
_cell.angle_alpha   90.00
_cell.angle_beta   90.00
_cell.angle_gamma   90.00
#
_symmetry.space_group_name_H-M   'P 1'
#
loop_
_entity.id
_entity.type
_entity.pdbx_description
1 polymer ?
#
loop_
_entity_poly.entity_id
_entity_poly.type
_entity_poly.pdbx_seq_one_letter_code
_entity_poly.pdbx_strand_id
1 'polypeptide(L)'
;MATIRAAFRYLHDLPARVGRPLSRSYIPELDGLRFLALFFVLVWHASIRAMRDYANVTGPQGGDGYYWFFPHGEVGVILFFFISGFVVSQPFLSRPSHEWKVKSFYARRFIRIYPPYLIALSLCFVALKIVGYVPADAKSFNAPGMSLTSSYLASAFYLHSAVFNSASRLDPPMWSLELEVAFYALAPLLLLVYTRITSKAARLGCLGAVVACLLLATVFASSQFSVDGRYRWGLLCHGYLFLLGIGAADIAGDRLSRERRTHALFDLLFVAGLASIVGVGLYLSRIDARLSGAGATSALLFSTAAALVMVFAGAFYGTLSSRFLRLPWIRLIGTMCYSVYLTHIVTMQACGEVLDRLLRLHDATLVWATYFVILIPAALTAGLVFYLCIERPFATLAAYGGRRARPAAVPVSTPAAAVPRASNLQGN
;
A
#
# COMPACT_ATOMS: atom_id res chain seq x y z
N MET A 1 34.24 3.92 20.19
CA MET A 1 34.16 2.99 19.02
C MET A 1 33.24 1.78 19.24
N ALA A 2 33.25 1.11 20.39
CA ALA A 2 32.40 -0.06 20.65
C ALA A 2 30.89 0.23 20.55
N THR A 3 30.44 1.38 21.05
CA THR A 3 29.03 1.83 21.03
C THR A 3 28.50 2.09 19.62
N ILE A 4 29.31 2.70 18.74
CA ILE A 4 28.95 2.96 17.34
C ILE A 4 28.83 1.63 16.58
N ARG A 5 29.77 0.69 16.79
CA ARG A 5 29.69 -0.65 16.18
C ARG A 5 28.47 -1.42 16.69
N ALA A 6 28.11 -1.28 17.96
CA ALA A 6 26.90 -1.89 18.52
C ALA A 6 25.62 -1.30 17.89
N ALA A 7 25.54 0.03 17.73
CA ALA A 7 24.43 0.69 17.07
C ALA A 7 24.30 0.26 15.59
N PHE A 8 25.41 0.20 14.86
CA PHE A 8 25.40 -0.25 13.46
C PHE A 8 24.93 -1.70 13.32
N ARG A 9 25.40 -2.61 14.19
CA ARG A 9 24.91 -4.00 14.24
C ARG A 9 23.42 -4.08 14.56
N TYR A 10 22.97 -3.30 15.54
CA TYR A 10 21.55 -3.26 15.91
C TYR A 10 20.68 -2.81 14.75
N LEU A 11 21.07 -1.73 14.05
CA LEU A 11 20.38 -1.25 12.85
C LEU A 11 20.41 -2.31 11.74
N HIS A 12 21.57 -2.89 11.46
CA HIS A 12 21.71 -3.95 10.46
C HIS A 12 20.76 -5.14 10.71
N ASP A 13 20.59 -5.52 11.98
CA ASP A 13 19.74 -6.65 12.36
C ASP A 13 18.26 -6.27 12.55
N LEU A 14 17.92 -4.98 12.55
CA LEU A 14 16.55 -4.50 12.81
C LEU A 14 15.51 -5.12 11.86
N PRO A 15 15.75 -5.20 10.53
CA PRO A 15 14.82 -5.88 9.62
C PRO A 15 14.58 -7.35 9.97
N ALA A 16 15.60 -8.06 10.46
CA ALA A 16 15.46 -9.46 10.86
C ALA A 16 14.68 -9.61 12.18
N ARG A 17 14.81 -8.63 13.09
CA ARG A 17 14.13 -8.63 14.41
C ARG A 17 12.66 -8.21 14.33
N VAL A 18 12.37 -7.20 13.52
CA VAL A 18 11.06 -6.54 13.45
C VAL A 18 10.21 -7.00 12.28
N GLY A 19 10.85 -7.40 11.18
CA GLY A 19 10.17 -7.86 9.97
C GLY A 19 9.31 -9.10 10.19
N ARG A 20 8.45 -9.39 9.22
CA ARG A 20 7.64 -10.61 9.27
C ARG A 20 8.52 -11.85 9.17
N PRO A 21 8.22 -12.92 9.95
CA PRO A 21 8.92 -14.18 9.80
C PRO A 21 8.70 -14.73 8.38
N LEU A 22 9.79 -15.22 7.78
CA LEU A 22 9.75 -15.84 6.46
C LEU A 22 8.89 -17.11 6.54
N SER A 23 7.74 -17.10 5.86
CA SER A 23 6.90 -18.29 5.70
C SER A 23 7.05 -18.86 4.30
N ARG A 24 6.67 -20.13 4.09
CA ARG A 24 6.74 -20.78 2.76
C ARG A 24 5.88 -20.07 1.70
N SER A 25 4.93 -19.22 2.12
CA SER A 25 4.06 -18.41 1.24
C SER A 25 4.46 -16.94 1.20
N TYR A 26 5.60 -16.56 1.79
CA TYR A 26 6.09 -15.18 1.80
C TYR A 26 6.77 -14.84 0.46
N ILE A 27 6.34 -13.73 -0.15
CA ILE A 27 6.89 -13.23 -1.42
C ILE A 27 7.57 -11.89 -1.13
N PRO A 28 8.92 -11.85 -0.98
CA PRO A 28 9.63 -10.64 -0.56
C PRO A 28 9.49 -9.47 -1.54
N GLU A 29 9.36 -9.75 -2.84
CA GLU A 29 9.22 -8.73 -3.87
C GLU A 29 7.94 -7.91 -3.71
N LEU A 30 6.88 -8.49 -3.12
CA LEU A 30 5.66 -7.74 -2.85
C LEU A 30 5.87 -6.68 -1.77
N ASP A 31 6.70 -6.94 -0.76
CA ASP A 31 7.03 -5.92 0.22
C ASP A 31 7.92 -4.84 -0.42
N GLY A 32 8.86 -5.23 -1.30
CA GLY A 32 9.61 -4.23 -2.06
C GLY A 32 8.75 -3.36 -2.96
N LEU A 33 7.75 -3.92 -3.63
CA LEU A 33 6.78 -3.16 -4.42
C LEU A 33 5.92 -2.24 -3.54
N ARG A 34 5.53 -2.68 -2.33
CA ARG A 34 4.86 -1.82 -1.34
C ARG A 34 5.74 -0.68 -0.87
N PHE A 35 7.04 -0.90 -0.70
CA PHE A 35 8.00 0.15 -0.41
C PHE A 35 8.04 1.19 -1.52
N LEU A 36 8.12 0.76 -2.79
CA LEU A 36 8.10 1.70 -3.92
C LEU A 36 6.81 2.52 -3.98
N ALA A 37 5.66 1.85 -3.79
CA ALA A 37 4.37 2.52 -3.72
C ALA A 37 4.32 3.57 -2.60
N LEU A 38 4.77 3.21 -1.39
CA LEU A 38 4.86 4.11 -0.25
C LEU A 38 5.83 5.28 -0.49
N PHE A 39 6.97 5.01 -1.14
CA PHE A 39 7.99 6.02 -1.42
C PHE A 39 7.42 7.17 -2.25
N PHE A 40 6.68 6.88 -3.33
CA PHE A 40 6.02 7.92 -4.13
C PHE A 40 5.02 8.75 -3.31
N VAL A 41 4.26 8.10 -2.42
CA VAL A 41 3.31 8.77 -1.52
C VAL A 41 4.03 9.72 -0.56
N LEU A 42 5.11 9.26 0.09
CA LEU A 42 5.87 10.05 1.05
C LEU A 42 6.58 11.25 0.40
N VAL A 43 7.21 11.03 -0.75
CA VAL A 43 7.89 12.09 -1.52
C VAL A 43 6.92 13.18 -1.92
N TRP A 44 5.76 12.80 -2.46
CA TRP A 44 4.72 13.73 -2.87
C TRP A 44 4.13 14.54 -1.71
N HIS A 45 3.82 13.88 -0.59
CA HIS A 45 3.27 14.60 0.54
C HIS A 45 4.32 15.48 1.23
N ALA A 46 5.59 15.07 1.27
CA ALA A 46 6.67 15.95 1.70
C ALA A 46 6.82 17.17 0.77
N SER A 47 6.70 16.99 -0.55
CA SER A 47 6.76 18.10 -1.51
C SER A 47 5.60 19.08 -1.38
N ILE A 48 4.36 18.59 -1.18
CA ILE A 48 3.22 19.47 -0.89
C ILE A 48 3.43 20.27 0.39
N ARG A 49 3.96 19.65 1.45
CA ARG A 49 4.23 20.36 2.70
C ARG A 49 5.28 21.44 2.53
N ALA A 50 6.40 21.12 1.89
CA ALA A 50 7.46 22.08 1.58
C ALA A 50 6.93 23.26 0.76
N MET A 51 6.16 22.98 -0.31
CA MET A 51 5.56 24.01 -1.17
C MET A 51 4.58 24.90 -0.40
N ARG A 52 3.68 24.33 0.41
CA ARG A 52 2.70 25.12 1.18
C ARG A 52 3.41 26.10 2.12
N ASP A 53 4.40 25.61 2.83
CA ASP A 53 5.05 26.39 3.88
C ASP A 53 6.01 27.43 3.25
N TYR A 54 6.63 27.13 2.10
CA TYR A 54 7.33 28.15 1.28
C TYR A 54 6.38 29.19 0.68
N ALA A 55 5.23 28.79 0.14
CA ALA A 55 4.23 29.72 -0.41
C ALA A 55 3.69 30.69 0.65
N ASN A 56 3.60 30.26 1.91
CA ASN A 56 3.28 31.15 3.03
C ASN A 56 4.36 32.22 3.27
N VAL A 57 5.63 31.92 2.94
CA VAL A 57 6.76 32.85 3.05
C VAL A 57 6.79 33.85 1.88
N THR A 58 6.56 33.39 0.65
CA THR A 58 6.74 34.20 -0.56
C THR A 58 5.46 34.76 -1.17
N GLY A 59 4.29 34.40 -0.63
CA GLY A 59 2.98 34.81 -1.13
C GLY A 59 2.49 33.99 -2.34
N PRO A 60 1.29 34.31 -2.89
CA PRO A 60 0.59 33.51 -3.90
C PRO A 60 1.34 33.32 -5.23
N GLN A 61 2.37 34.13 -5.49
CA GLN A 61 3.18 34.07 -6.71
C GLN A 61 4.46 33.23 -6.54
N GLY A 62 4.78 32.79 -5.32
CA GLY A 62 6.04 32.10 -5.02
C GLY A 62 5.98 30.59 -5.20
N GLY A 63 5.37 30.09 -6.27
CA GLY A 63 5.53 28.70 -6.66
C GLY A 63 6.95 28.48 -7.14
N ASP A 64 7.83 27.95 -6.29
CA ASP A 64 9.17 27.59 -6.73
C ASP A 64 9.13 26.38 -7.66
N GLY A 65 10.04 26.36 -8.64
CA GLY A 65 10.07 25.32 -9.68
C GLY A 65 10.30 23.89 -9.15
N TYR A 66 10.69 23.75 -7.87
CA TYR A 66 11.03 22.47 -7.23
C TYR A 66 9.85 21.50 -7.23
N TYR A 67 8.63 21.97 -6.95
CA TYR A 67 7.44 21.14 -6.91
C TYR A 67 7.22 20.33 -8.20
N TRP A 68 7.56 20.90 -9.36
CA TRP A 68 7.36 20.27 -10.67
C TRP A 68 8.31 19.10 -10.97
N PHE A 69 9.30 18.86 -10.11
CA PHE A 69 10.20 17.71 -10.20
C PHE A 69 9.72 16.50 -9.40
N PHE A 70 8.65 16.64 -8.60
CA PHE A 70 8.13 15.56 -7.77
C PHE A 70 6.86 14.95 -8.38
N PRO A 71 6.84 13.63 -8.64
CA PRO A 71 5.68 12.97 -9.21
C PRO A 71 4.53 12.91 -8.21
N HIS A 72 3.29 13.05 -8.70
CA HIS A 72 2.08 12.99 -7.89
C HIS A 72 1.95 11.64 -7.18
N GLY A 73 1.67 11.64 -5.87
CA GLY A 73 1.71 10.44 -5.01
C GLY A 73 0.65 9.38 -5.34
N GLU A 74 -0.37 9.74 -6.12
CA GLU A 74 -1.38 8.81 -6.65
C GLU A 74 -0.75 7.66 -7.44
N VAL A 75 0.42 7.88 -8.06
CA VAL A 75 1.15 6.80 -8.75
C VAL A 75 1.64 5.68 -7.81
N GLY A 76 1.81 5.98 -6.53
CA GLY A 76 2.03 4.97 -5.49
C GLY A 76 0.75 4.21 -5.15
N VAL A 77 -0.39 4.92 -5.06
CA VAL A 77 -1.69 4.34 -4.72
C VAL A 77 -2.17 3.35 -5.80
N ILE A 78 -2.02 3.69 -7.08
CA ILE A 78 -2.36 2.78 -8.18
C ILE A 78 -1.55 1.48 -8.13
N LEU A 79 -0.29 1.53 -7.66
CA LEU A 79 0.56 0.36 -7.48
C LEU A 79 0.07 -0.48 -6.28
N PHE A 80 -0.39 0.16 -5.20
CA PHE A 80 -1.07 -0.55 -4.11
C PHE A 80 -2.32 -1.30 -4.59
N PHE A 81 -3.16 -0.69 -5.44
CA PHE A 81 -4.35 -1.36 -5.99
C PHE A 81 -3.99 -2.58 -6.84
N PHE A 82 -2.95 -2.48 -7.67
CA PHE A 82 -2.42 -3.62 -8.40
C PHE A 82 -1.92 -4.74 -7.46
N ILE A 83 -1.12 -4.38 -6.45
CA ILE A 83 -0.62 -5.33 -5.44
C ILE A 83 -1.77 -5.99 -4.69
N SER A 84 -2.83 -5.25 -4.37
CA SER A 84 -4.00 -5.78 -3.67
C SER A 84 -4.74 -6.80 -4.54
N GLY A 85 -4.92 -6.53 -5.84
CA GLY A 85 -5.46 -7.51 -6.80
C GLY A 85 -4.66 -8.81 -6.83
N PHE A 86 -3.34 -8.67 -6.88
CA PHE A 86 -2.43 -9.80 -6.85
C PHE A 86 -2.56 -10.62 -5.56
N VAL A 87 -2.48 -9.98 -4.40
CA VAL A 87 -2.41 -10.67 -3.10
C VAL A 87 -3.76 -11.25 -2.68
N VAL A 88 -4.85 -10.55 -2.98
CA VAL A 88 -6.20 -10.98 -2.61
C VAL A 88 -6.61 -12.22 -3.40
N SER A 89 -6.20 -12.34 -4.65
CA SER A 89 -6.59 -13.46 -5.53
C SER A 89 -5.85 -14.76 -5.26
N GLN A 90 -4.61 -14.72 -4.76
CA GLN A 90 -3.78 -15.90 -4.46
C GLN A 90 -4.52 -17.07 -3.76
N PRO A 91 -5.22 -16.88 -2.61
CA PRO A 91 -5.90 -17.99 -1.92
C PRO A 91 -7.08 -18.58 -2.71
N PHE A 92 -7.64 -17.85 -3.67
CA PHE A 92 -8.76 -18.30 -4.51
C PHE A 92 -8.29 -18.96 -5.81
N LEU A 93 -7.15 -18.51 -6.36
CA LEU A 93 -6.55 -19.10 -7.56
C LEU A 93 -5.77 -20.40 -7.26
N SER A 94 -5.26 -20.55 -6.03
CA SER A 94 -4.49 -21.73 -5.61
C SER A 94 -5.34 -22.93 -5.19
N ARG A 95 -6.67 -22.79 -5.10
CA ARG A 95 -7.58 -23.83 -4.61
C ARG A 95 -8.90 -23.82 -5.37
N PRO A 96 -9.54 -24.97 -5.56
CA PRO A 96 -10.86 -25.04 -6.17
C PRO A 96 -11.91 -24.32 -5.31
N SER A 97 -12.97 -23.83 -5.95
CA SER A 97 -13.95 -22.94 -5.31
C SER A 97 -14.70 -23.53 -4.12
N HIS A 98 -14.88 -24.85 -4.08
CA HIS A 98 -15.51 -25.55 -2.96
C HIS A 98 -14.65 -25.57 -1.68
N GLU A 99 -13.34 -25.32 -1.78
CA GLU A 99 -12.42 -25.24 -0.64
C GLU A 99 -12.25 -23.81 -0.08
N TRP A 100 -12.90 -22.83 -0.70
CA TRP A 100 -12.71 -21.43 -0.34
C TRP A 100 -13.27 -21.10 1.04
N LYS A 101 -12.39 -20.63 1.93
CA LYS A 101 -12.77 -20.18 3.27
C LYS A 101 -13.11 -18.68 3.27
N VAL A 102 -14.20 -18.30 2.59
CA VAL A 102 -14.60 -16.88 2.39
C VAL A 102 -14.81 -16.14 3.72
N LYS A 103 -15.54 -16.73 4.68
CA LYS A 103 -15.73 -16.12 6.02
C LYS A 103 -14.39 -15.86 6.72
N SER A 104 -13.47 -16.82 6.64
CA SER A 104 -12.14 -16.71 7.22
C SER A 104 -11.29 -15.66 6.48
N PHE A 105 -11.45 -15.52 5.16
CA PHE A 105 -10.82 -14.46 4.38
C PHE A 105 -11.25 -13.08 4.89
N TYR A 106 -12.56 -12.83 5.02
CA TYR A 106 -13.06 -11.55 5.52
C TYR A 106 -12.62 -11.26 6.95
N ALA A 107 -12.73 -12.24 7.86
CA ALA A 107 -12.32 -12.08 9.25
C ALA A 107 -10.83 -11.69 9.37
N ARG A 108 -9.94 -12.36 8.62
CA ARG A 108 -8.51 -12.02 8.62
C ARG A 108 -8.22 -10.62 8.10
N ARG A 109 -8.92 -10.20 7.04
CA ARG A 109 -8.75 -8.86 6.46
C ARG A 109 -9.28 -7.78 7.40
N PHE A 110 -10.46 -8.00 7.95
CA PHE A 110 -11.07 -7.10 8.93
C PHE A 110 -10.15 -6.91 10.14
N ILE A 111 -9.74 -7.99 10.82
CA ILE A 111 -8.88 -7.91 12.01
C ILE A 111 -7.56 -7.20 11.69
N ARG A 112 -6.97 -7.45 10.52
CA ARG A 112 -5.69 -6.86 10.14
C ARG A 112 -5.77 -5.36 9.82
N ILE A 113 -6.87 -4.90 9.24
CA ILE A 113 -6.95 -3.58 8.58
C ILE A 113 -7.84 -2.64 9.40
N TYR A 114 -9.04 -3.08 9.79
CA TYR A 114 -10.02 -2.17 10.38
C TYR A 114 -9.63 -1.62 11.77
N PRO A 115 -9.17 -2.42 12.75
CA PRO A 115 -8.80 -1.88 14.05
C PRO A 115 -7.64 -0.87 13.99
N PRO A 116 -6.50 -1.15 13.32
CA PRO A 116 -5.44 -0.14 13.19
C PRO A 116 -5.91 1.13 12.47
N TYR A 117 -6.70 0.99 11.38
CA TYR A 117 -7.31 2.13 10.69
C TYR A 117 -8.12 3.02 11.65
N LEU A 118 -9.06 2.40 12.37
CA LEU A 118 -9.98 3.12 13.26
C LEU A 118 -9.23 3.80 14.40
N ILE A 119 -8.18 3.17 14.94
CA ILE A 119 -7.32 3.77 15.96
C ILE A 119 -6.60 5.00 15.39
N ALA A 120 -5.96 4.89 14.21
CA ALA A 120 -5.27 6.03 13.59
C ALA A 120 -6.24 7.19 13.31
N LEU A 121 -7.41 6.88 12.74
CA LEU A 121 -8.48 7.85 12.47
C LEU A 121 -8.95 8.54 13.76
N SER A 122 -9.17 7.78 14.83
CA SER A 122 -9.63 8.30 16.13
C SER A 122 -8.57 9.18 16.79
N LEU A 123 -7.29 8.78 16.73
CA LEU A 123 -6.19 9.59 17.23
C LEU A 123 -6.08 10.92 16.49
N CYS A 124 -6.23 10.91 15.15
CA CYS A 124 -6.27 12.12 14.34
C CYS A 124 -7.47 13.01 14.73
N PHE A 125 -8.66 12.43 14.86
CA PHE A 125 -9.87 13.14 15.27
C PHE A 125 -9.70 13.86 16.61
N VAL A 126 -9.20 13.15 17.62
CA VAL A 126 -8.96 13.69 18.97
C VAL A 126 -7.90 14.78 18.92
N ALA A 127 -6.79 14.58 18.21
CA ALA A 127 -5.74 15.58 18.07
C ALA A 127 -6.27 16.89 17.45
N LEU A 128 -7.03 16.80 16.35
CA LEU A 128 -7.63 17.98 15.70
C LEU A 128 -8.64 18.70 16.60
N LYS A 129 -9.42 17.96 17.40
CA LYS A 129 -10.35 18.53 18.39
C LYS A 129 -9.63 19.28 19.50
N ILE A 130 -8.54 18.72 20.04
CA ILE A 130 -7.75 19.33 21.11
C ILE A 130 -7.07 20.62 20.63
N VAL A 131 -6.49 20.60 19.42
CA VAL A 131 -5.83 21.77 18.83
C VAL A 131 -6.84 22.87 18.45
N GLY A 132 -8.15 22.56 18.46
CA GLY A 132 -9.18 23.51 18.05
C GLY A 132 -9.14 23.83 16.57
N TYR A 133 -8.56 22.94 15.75
CA TYR A 133 -8.42 23.15 14.31
C TYR A 133 -9.81 23.08 13.66
N VAL A 134 -10.40 24.26 13.44
CA VAL A 134 -11.61 24.45 12.65
C VAL A 134 -11.16 24.87 11.26
N PRO A 135 -11.26 24.02 10.23
CA PRO A 135 -10.85 24.40 8.89
C PRO A 135 -12.00 25.24 8.29
N ALA A 136 -12.12 26.48 8.74
CA ALA A 136 -12.94 27.50 8.10
C ALA A 136 -12.27 27.97 6.80
N ASP A 137 -10.92 27.99 6.78
CA ASP A 137 -10.10 28.48 5.66
C ASP A 137 -9.00 27.51 5.22
N ALA A 138 -9.21 26.19 5.34
CA ALA A 138 -8.30 25.22 4.73
C ALA A 138 -8.48 25.25 3.20
N LYS A 139 -7.89 26.26 2.56
CA LYS A 139 -7.97 26.66 1.13
C LYS A 139 -7.52 25.59 0.11
N SER A 140 -7.52 24.30 0.45
CA SER A 140 -7.00 23.23 -0.42
C SER A 140 -7.79 21.92 -0.42
N PHE A 141 -8.80 21.76 0.44
CA PHE A 141 -9.70 20.60 0.34
C PHE A 141 -11.13 21.11 0.26
N ASN A 142 -11.69 21.13 -0.95
CA ASN A 142 -13.08 21.47 -1.28
C ASN A 142 -14.06 20.54 -0.52
N ALA A 143 -14.24 20.75 0.77
CA ALA A 143 -15.20 20.06 1.61
C ALA A 143 -16.26 21.08 2.05
N PRO A 144 -17.43 21.14 1.37
CA PRO A 144 -18.49 22.08 1.74
C PRO A 144 -18.97 21.81 3.17
N GLY A 145 -19.11 22.85 4.00
CA GLY A 145 -19.96 22.94 5.22
C GLY A 145 -19.96 21.80 6.25
N MET A 146 -19.09 20.80 6.17
CA MET A 146 -19.25 19.53 6.92
C MET A 146 -18.51 19.55 8.25
N SER A 147 -19.16 19.17 9.34
CA SER A 147 -18.49 19.06 10.64
C SER A 147 -17.37 17.99 10.65
N LEU A 148 -16.34 18.19 11.48
CA LEU A 148 -15.28 17.20 11.70
C LEU A 148 -15.85 15.85 12.19
N THR A 149 -16.93 15.89 12.99
CA THR A 149 -17.62 14.70 13.48
C THR A 149 -18.30 13.92 12.35
N SER A 150 -18.97 14.60 11.42
CA SER A 150 -19.58 13.97 10.25
C SER A 150 -18.52 13.33 9.34
N SER A 151 -17.39 14.02 9.15
CA SER A 151 -16.25 13.48 8.40
C SER A 151 -15.65 12.24 9.08
N TYR A 152 -15.51 12.26 10.41
CA TYR A 152 -15.06 11.10 11.19
C TYR A 152 -16.01 9.92 11.04
N LEU A 153 -17.32 10.12 11.21
CA LEU A 153 -18.32 9.06 11.11
C LEU A 153 -18.32 8.42 9.72
N ALA A 154 -18.32 9.21 8.65
CA ALA A 154 -18.27 8.65 7.29
C ALA A 154 -16.95 7.92 7.01
N SER A 155 -15.82 8.45 7.48
CA SER A 155 -14.51 7.79 7.34
C SER A 155 -14.46 6.47 8.12
N ALA A 156 -15.01 6.42 9.34
CA ALA A 156 -15.04 5.22 10.18
C ALA A 156 -15.78 4.03 9.55
N PHE A 157 -16.63 4.29 8.54
CA PHE A 157 -17.33 3.27 7.75
C PHE A 157 -16.84 3.15 6.31
N TYR A 158 -15.76 3.85 5.92
CA TYR A 158 -15.25 3.91 4.54
C TYR A 158 -16.27 4.44 3.52
N LEU A 159 -17.07 5.44 3.89
CA LEU A 159 -18.15 5.99 3.07
C LEU A 159 -17.96 7.47 2.74
N HIS A 160 -16.80 8.07 3.04
CA HIS A 160 -16.61 9.51 2.92
C HIS A 160 -16.73 9.99 1.47
N SER A 161 -16.07 9.31 0.52
CA SER A 161 -16.11 9.67 -0.90
C SER A 161 -17.52 9.51 -1.46
N ALA A 162 -18.21 8.42 -1.09
CA ALA A 162 -19.55 8.12 -1.55
C ALA A 162 -20.58 9.14 -1.05
N VAL A 163 -20.56 9.45 0.25
CA VAL A 163 -21.52 10.33 0.90
C VAL A 163 -21.26 11.79 0.51
N PHE A 164 -20.01 12.24 0.63
CA PHE A 164 -19.68 13.66 0.61
C PHE A 164 -18.96 14.14 -0.64
N ASN A 165 -18.72 13.27 -1.62
CA ASN A 165 -18.05 13.64 -2.86
C ASN A 165 -16.69 14.35 -2.64
N SER A 166 -16.04 14.07 -1.51
CA SER A 166 -14.81 14.73 -1.04
C SER A 166 -13.93 13.73 -0.28
N ALA A 167 -12.63 14.03 -0.20
CA ALA A 167 -11.70 13.29 0.64
C ALA A 167 -11.95 13.60 2.12
N SER A 168 -11.51 12.71 3.01
CA SER A 168 -11.67 12.90 4.47
C SER A 168 -11.00 14.20 4.94
N ARG A 169 -11.67 14.94 5.84
CA ARG A 169 -11.08 16.12 6.49
C ARG A 169 -9.99 15.76 7.50
N LEU A 170 -9.97 14.51 7.95
CA LEU A 170 -9.01 14.03 8.95
C LEU A 170 -7.70 13.59 8.30
N ASP A 171 -7.81 12.80 7.24
CA ASP A 171 -6.66 12.26 6.52
C ASP A 171 -7.04 12.00 5.05
N PRO A 172 -6.79 12.98 4.16
CA PRO A 172 -7.28 12.93 2.78
C PRO A 172 -6.88 11.67 2.00
N PRO A 173 -5.64 11.13 2.09
CA PRO A 173 -5.24 9.86 1.47
C PRO A 173 -6.12 8.63 1.78
N MET A 174 -6.95 8.67 2.83
CA MET A 174 -7.84 7.55 3.20
C MET A 174 -8.87 7.17 2.13
N TRP A 175 -9.14 8.02 1.13
CA TRP A 175 -10.00 7.67 -0.01
C TRP A 175 -9.59 6.34 -0.67
N SER A 176 -8.29 6.05 -0.70
CA SER A 176 -7.77 4.82 -1.31
C SER A 176 -8.14 3.57 -0.52
N LEU A 177 -8.25 3.69 0.81
CA LEU A 177 -8.64 2.58 1.68
C LEU A 177 -10.13 2.23 1.51
N GLU A 178 -10.97 3.21 1.19
CA GLU A 178 -12.39 2.96 0.85
C GLU A 178 -12.50 2.04 -0.37
N LEU A 179 -11.73 2.33 -1.42
CA LEU A 179 -11.66 1.48 -2.60
C LEU A 179 -11.05 0.12 -2.29
N GLU A 180 -10.02 0.06 -1.44
CA GLU A 180 -9.41 -1.20 -1.04
C GLU A 180 -10.39 -2.12 -0.31
N VAL A 181 -11.24 -1.58 0.58
CA VAL A 181 -12.32 -2.33 1.23
C VAL A 181 -13.36 -2.79 0.20
N ALA A 182 -13.72 -1.96 -0.78
CA ALA A 182 -14.61 -2.35 -1.86
C ALA A 182 -14.02 -3.49 -2.70
N PHE A 183 -12.72 -3.47 -3.00
CA PHE A 183 -12.04 -4.57 -3.68
C PHE A 183 -12.11 -5.87 -2.88
N TYR A 184 -11.93 -5.80 -1.56
CA TYR A 184 -12.02 -6.98 -0.70
C TYR A 184 -13.43 -7.56 -0.66
N ALA A 185 -14.45 -6.70 -0.55
CA ALA A 185 -15.85 -7.10 -0.55
C ALA A 185 -16.26 -7.78 -1.87
N LEU A 186 -15.75 -7.29 -3.00
CA LEU A 186 -16.09 -7.83 -4.32
C LEU A 186 -15.22 -9.03 -4.72
N ALA A 187 -14.04 -9.21 -4.14
CA ALA A 187 -13.07 -10.19 -4.60
C ALA A 187 -13.60 -11.63 -4.68
N PRO A 188 -14.29 -12.21 -3.67
CA PRO A 188 -14.78 -13.58 -3.78
C PRO A 188 -15.78 -13.77 -4.93
N LEU A 189 -16.65 -12.79 -5.18
CA LEU A 189 -17.61 -12.85 -6.29
C LEU A 189 -16.91 -12.72 -7.64
N LEU A 190 -16.00 -11.75 -7.78
CA LEU A 190 -15.21 -11.57 -9.01
C LEU A 190 -14.39 -12.82 -9.33
N LEU A 191 -13.74 -13.41 -8.32
CA LEU A 191 -12.92 -14.61 -8.47
C LEU A 191 -13.79 -15.85 -8.73
N LEU A 192 -15.01 -15.92 -8.18
CA LEU A 192 -15.95 -16.98 -8.50
C LEU A 192 -16.27 -16.99 -10.00
N VAL A 193 -16.65 -15.85 -10.56
CA VAL A 193 -16.94 -15.73 -11.99
C VAL A 193 -15.70 -16.00 -12.83
N TYR A 194 -14.56 -15.43 -12.45
CA TYR A 194 -13.29 -15.60 -13.16
C TYR A 194 -12.83 -17.07 -13.21
N THR A 195 -12.92 -17.80 -12.10
CA THR A 195 -12.45 -19.20 -12.01
C THR A 195 -13.43 -20.24 -12.59
N ARG A 196 -14.68 -19.84 -12.88
CA ARG A 196 -15.61 -20.68 -13.65
C ARG A 196 -15.17 -20.87 -15.10
N ILE A 197 -14.37 -19.93 -15.63
CA ILE A 197 -13.78 -20.05 -16.95
C ILE A 197 -12.52 -20.93 -16.82
N THR A 198 -12.65 -22.21 -17.17
CA THR A 198 -11.62 -23.23 -16.96
C THR A 198 -10.38 -23.00 -17.81
N SER A 199 -10.54 -22.58 -19.07
CA SER A 199 -9.43 -22.24 -19.95
C SER A 199 -8.72 -20.97 -19.47
N LYS A 200 -7.41 -21.10 -19.19
CA LYS A 200 -6.57 -19.98 -18.76
C LYS A 200 -6.51 -18.86 -19.79
N ALA A 201 -6.41 -19.21 -21.07
CA ALA A 201 -6.41 -18.23 -22.14
C ALA A 201 -7.76 -17.50 -22.22
N ALA A 202 -8.87 -18.24 -22.11
CA ALA A 202 -10.21 -17.64 -22.16
C ALA A 202 -10.44 -16.70 -20.97
N ARG A 203 -10.11 -17.10 -19.74
CA ARG A 203 -10.32 -16.23 -18.56
C ARG A 203 -9.45 -14.98 -18.58
N LEU A 204 -8.20 -15.09 -19.05
CA LEU A 204 -7.31 -13.93 -19.21
C LEU A 204 -7.78 -13.03 -20.36
N GLY A 205 -8.30 -13.60 -21.46
CA GLY A 205 -8.93 -12.86 -22.54
C GLY A 205 -10.16 -12.08 -22.08
N CYS A 206 -11.07 -12.74 -21.33
CA CYS A 206 -12.23 -12.08 -20.73
C CYS A 206 -11.82 -10.97 -19.74
N LEU A 207 -10.83 -11.23 -18.89
CA LEU A 207 -10.30 -10.22 -17.97
C LEU A 207 -9.71 -9.01 -18.73
N GLY A 208 -8.94 -9.27 -19.79
CA GLY A 208 -8.39 -8.24 -20.66
C GLY A 208 -9.49 -7.41 -21.33
N ALA A 209 -10.55 -8.05 -21.81
CA ALA A 209 -11.73 -7.37 -22.36
C ALA A 209 -12.43 -6.48 -21.32
N VAL A 210 -12.63 -6.98 -20.09
CA VAL A 210 -13.23 -6.19 -19.00
C VAL A 210 -12.34 -5.00 -18.62
N VAL A 211 -11.02 -5.20 -18.53
CA VAL A 211 -10.06 -4.11 -18.29
C VAL A 211 -10.13 -3.07 -19.40
N ALA A 212 -10.15 -3.48 -20.67
CA ALA A 212 -10.28 -2.57 -21.81
C ALA A 212 -11.62 -1.81 -21.76
N CYS A 213 -12.73 -2.50 -21.44
CA CYS A 213 -14.04 -1.86 -21.27
C CYS A 213 -14.03 -0.82 -20.14
N LEU A 214 -13.41 -1.10 -18.99
CA LEU A 214 -13.31 -0.13 -17.89
C LEU A 214 -12.45 1.08 -18.26
N LEU A 215 -11.34 0.87 -18.97
CA LEU A 215 -10.49 1.96 -19.47
C LEU A 215 -11.27 2.83 -20.45
N LEU A 216 -11.95 2.25 -21.44
CA LEU A 216 -12.76 2.96 -22.40
C LEU A 216 -13.96 3.67 -21.75
N ALA A 217 -14.62 3.03 -20.79
CA ALA A 217 -15.72 3.64 -20.03
C ALA A 217 -15.24 4.82 -19.19
N THR A 218 -14.03 4.75 -18.63
CA THR A 218 -13.41 5.87 -17.91
C THR A 218 -13.09 7.01 -18.86
N VAL A 219 -12.47 6.73 -20.02
CA VAL A 219 -12.21 7.75 -21.05
C VAL A 219 -13.51 8.42 -21.51
N PHE A 220 -14.55 7.63 -21.80
CA PHE A 220 -15.85 8.12 -22.20
C PHE A 220 -16.49 8.97 -21.10
N ALA A 221 -16.59 8.46 -19.88
CA ALA A 221 -17.19 9.21 -18.77
C ALA A 221 -16.45 10.52 -18.49
N SER A 222 -15.11 10.53 -18.53
CA SER A 222 -14.30 11.75 -18.37
C SER A 222 -14.51 12.78 -19.48
N SER A 223 -14.99 12.36 -20.66
CA SER A 223 -15.32 13.26 -21.78
C SER A 223 -16.73 13.84 -21.72
N GLN A 224 -17.65 13.16 -21.03
CA GLN A 224 -19.06 13.53 -20.97
C GLN A 224 -19.42 14.25 -19.67
N PHE A 225 -18.74 13.90 -18.57
CA PHE A 225 -19.06 14.37 -17.23
C PHE A 225 -17.88 15.10 -16.62
N SER A 226 -18.20 16.03 -15.72
CA SER A 226 -17.17 16.61 -14.85
C SER A 226 -16.65 15.53 -13.90
N VAL A 227 -15.33 15.51 -13.71
CA VAL A 227 -14.67 14.60 -12.77
C VAL A 227 -14.98 15.09 -11.36
N ASP A 228 -15.98 14.49 -10.72
CA ASP A 228 -16.29 14.70 -9.31
C ASP A 228 -15.60 13.65 -8.41
N GLY A 229 -15.66 13.82 -7.09
CA GLY A 229 -15.03 12.91 -6.13
C GLY A 229 -15.57 11.47 -6.17
N ARG A 230 -16.87 11.28 -6.41
CA ARG A 230 -17.51 9.96 -6.52
C ARG A 230 -17.00 9.20 -7.73
N TYR A 231 -16.79 9.91 -8.83
CA TYR A 231 -16.17 9.35 -10.02
C TYR A 231 -14.67 9.12 -9.80
N ARG A 232 -13.93 10.15 -9.36
CA ARG A 232 -12.47 10.11 -9.15
C ARG A 232 -12.07 9.02 -8.17
N TRP A 233 -12.76 8.86 -7.05
CA TRP A 233 -12.46 7.85 -6.03
C TRP A 233 -13.35 6.61 -6.14
N GLY A 234 -13.96 6.40 -7.29
CA GLY A 234 -14.85 5.26 -7.56
C GLY A 234 -14.14 4.06 -8.19
N LEU A 235 -14.84 2.91 -8.17
CA LEU A 235 -14.39 1.66 -8.79
C LEU A 235 -14.25 1.75 -10.32
N LEU A 236 -15.00 2.65 -10.98
CA LEU A 236 -14.92 2.82 -12.42
C LEU A 236 -13.51 3.27 -12.84
N CYS A 237 -12.96 4.27 -12.15
CA CYS A 237 -11.63 4.82 -12.44
C CYS A 237 -10.48 3.90 -12.02
N HIS A 238 -10.65 3.08 -10.99
CA HIS A 238 -9.53 2.35 -10.37
C HIS A 238 -9.64 0.82 -10.43
N GLY A 239 -10.82 0.27 -10.75
CA GLY A 239 -11.08 -1.17 -10.73
C GLY A 239 -10.21 -1.96 -11.68
N TYR A 240 -9.84 -1.37 -12.83
CA TYR A 240 -8.96 -2.01 -13.80
C TYR A 240 -7.58 -2.36 -13.20
N LEU A 241 -7.08 -1.57 -12.25
CA LEU A 241 -5.79 -1.79 -11.58
C LEU A 241 -5.81 -3.06 -10.74
N PHE A 242 -6.90 -3.24 -9.97
CA PHE A 242 -7.11 -4.44 -9.18
C PHE A 242 -7.26 -5.68 -10.07
N LEU A 243 -7.99 -5.57 -11.19
CA LEU A 243 -8.15 -6.64 -12.16
C LEU A 243 -6.82 -7.03 -12.82
N LEU A 244 -5.98 -6.07 -13.20
CA LEU A 244 -4.63 -6.33 -13.71
C LEU A 244 -3.78 -7.12 -12.69
N GLY A 245 -3.90 -6.78 -11.40
CA GLY A 245 -3.30 -7.54 -10.31
C GLY A 245 -3.77 -9.00 -10.25
N ILE A 246 -5.07 -9.26 -10.43
CA ILE A 246 -5.63 -10.63 -10.51
C ILE A 246 -5.01 -11.38 -11.70
N GLY A 247 -4.96 -10.74 -12.87
CA GLY A 247 -4.35 -11.34 -14.08
C GLY A 247 -2.88 -11.67 -13.87
N ALA A 248 -2.12 -10.77 -13.23
CA ALA A 248 -0.72 -11.00 -12.89
C ALA A 248 -0.55 -12.18 -11.92
N ALA A 249 -1.44 -12.33 -10.93
CA ALA A 249 -1.44 -13.48 -10.02
C ALA A 249 -1.69 -14.80 -10.75
N ASP A 250 -2.66 -14.84 -11.66
CA ASP A 250 -2.95 -16.04 -12.44
C ASP A 250 -1.82 -16.38 -13.42
N ILE A 251 -1.24 -15.38 -14.10
CA ILE A 251 -0.08 -15.58 -14.99
C ILE A 251 1.11 -16.15 -14.20
N ALA A 252 1.41 -15.58 -13.03
CA ALA A 252 2.46 -16.06 -12.16
C ALA A 252 2.20 -17.51 -11.70
N GLY A 253 0.95 -17.85 -11.37
CA GLY A 253 0.55 -19.18 -10.91
C GLY A 253 1.47 -19.73 -9.80
N ASP A 254 1.72 -21.04 -9.83
CA ASP A 254 2.64 -21.69 -8.88
C ASP A 254 4.12 -21.40 -9.18
N ARG A 255 4.45 -20.71 -10.28
CA ARG A 255 5.84 -20.42 -10.66
C ARG A 255 6.57 -19.55 -9.63
N LEU A 256 5.82 -18.90 -8.73
CA LEU A 256 6.36 -18.14 -7.61
C LEU A 256 7.11 -19.01 -6.60
N SER A 257 6.80 -20.32 -6.56
CA SER A 257 7.38 -21.30 -5.63
C SER A 257 8.59 -22.08 -6.17
N ARG A 258 8.90 -21.97 -7.47
CA ARG A 258 10.03 -22.64 -8.13
C ARG A 258 11.18 -21.66 -8.37
N GLU A 259 12.40 -22.17 -8.53
CA GLU A 259 13.56 -21.37 -8.94
C GLU A 259 13.25 -20.61 -10.23
N ARG A 260 13.13 -19.28 -10.12
CA ARG A 260 12.79 -18.42 -11.24
C ARG A 260 14.05 -18.12 -12.03
N ARG A 261 14.01 -18.34 -13.34
CA ARG A 261 15.04 -17.79 -14.24
C ARG A 261 14.84 -16.28 -14.32
N THR A 262 15.82 -15.54 -13.84
CA THR A 262 15.85 -14.08 -13.94
C THR A 262 16.61 -13.66 -15.20
N HIS A 263 16.16 -12.60 -15.87
CA HIS A 263 16.80 -12.09 -17.09
C HIS A 263 16.92 -10.55 -17.07
N ALA A 264 18.02 -10.03 -17.59
CA ALA A 264 18.30 -8.59 -17.65
C ALA A 264 17.27 -7.80 -18.48
N LEU A 265 16.61 -8.44 -19.46
CA LEU A 265 15.51 -7.82 -20.21
C LEU A 265 14.37 -7.35 -19.29
N PHE A 266 14.05 -8.12 -18.25
CA PHE A 266 13.04 -7.72 -17.28
C PHE A 266 13.52 -6.59 -16.37
N ASP A 267 14.83 -6.42 -16.16
CA ASP A 267 15.37 -5.23 -15.49
C ASP A 267 15.19 -3.97 -16.35
N LEU A 268 15.35 -4.08 -17.67
CA LEU A 268 15.05 -2.97 -18.59
C LEU A 268 13.56 -2.62 -18.56
N LEU A 269 12.67 -3.62 -18.59
CA LEU A 269 11.23 -3.41 -18.42
C LEU A 269 10.91 -2.76 -17.07
N PHE A 270 11.58 -3.17 -16.00
CA PHE A 270 11.40 -2.56 -14.68
C PHE A 270 11.72 -1.06 -14.70
N VAL A 271 12.86 -0.69 -15.28
CA VAL A 271 13.31 0.71 -15.38
C VAL A 271 12.38 1.51 -16.29
N ALA A 272 12.00 0.98 -17.45
CA ALA A 272 11.05 1.61 -18.36
C ALA A 272 9.67 1.82 -17.70
N GLY A 273 9.20 0.82 -16.96
CA GLY A 273 7.97 0.89 -16.16
C GLY A 273 8.06 1.96 -15.08
N LEU A 274 9.15 2.02 -14.31
CA LEU A 274 9.37 3.06 -13.30
C LEU A 274 9.44 4.46 -13.92
N ALA A 275 10.16 4.62 -15.03
CA ALA A 275 10.24 5.89 -15.75
C ALA A 275 8.85 6.33 -16.25
N SER A 276 8.03 5.40 -16.75
CA SER A 276 6.66 5.68 -17.16
C SER A 276 5.76 6.06 -15.98
N ILE A 277 5.85 5.37 -14.84
CA ILE A 277 5.15 5.73 -13.60
C ILE A 277 5.54 7.14 -13.15
N VAL A 278 6.84 7.47 -13.16
CA VAL A 278 7.33 8.82 -12.83
C VAL A 278 6.79 9.84 -13.82
N GLY A 279 6.81 9.56 -15.12
CA GLY A 279 6.26 10.44 -16.16
C GLY A 279 4.76 10.71 -15.98
N VAL A 280 3.97 9.66 -15.70
CA VAL A 280 2.54 9.77 -15.34
C VAL A 280 2.38 10.66 -14.11
N GLY A 281 3.19 10.46 -13.08
CA GLY A 281 3.14 11.25 -11.85
C GLY A 281 3.50 12.71 -12.06
N LEU A 282 4.55 12.99 -12.82
CA LEU A 282 4.95 14.36 -13.16
C LEU A 282 3.89 15.07 -14.01
N TYR A 283 3.23 14.35 -14.92
CA TYR A 283 2.10 14.86 -15.67
C TYR A 283 0.94 15.22 -14.73
N LEU A 284 0.57 14.32 -13.81
CA LEU A 284 -0.45 14.57 -12.80
C LEU A 284 -0.12 15.75 -11.87
N SER A 285 1.16 15.98 -11.54
CA SER A 285 1.58 17.11 -10.71
C SER A 285 1.42 18.46 -11.41
N ARG A 286 1.47 18.50 -12.75
CA ARG A 286 1.52 19.74 -13.57
C ARG A 286 0.16 20.35 -13.91
N ILE A 287 -0.94 19.70 -13.52
CA ILE A 287 -2.26 20.02 -14.06
C ILE A 287 -3.15 20.58 -12.95
N ASP A 288 -3.69 21.78 -13.18
CA ASP A 288 -4.95 22.20 -12.58
C ASP A 288 -6.01 21.15 -12.95
N ALA A 289 -6.28 20.23 -12.03
CA ALA A 289 -6.90 18.91 -12.18
C ALA A 289 -8.21 18.83 -13.00
N ARG A 290 -8.15 19.15 -14.29
CA ARG A 290 -9.14 18.82 -15.30
C ARG A 290 -8.40 18.01 -16.34
N LEU A 291 -8.61 16.70 -16.30
CA LEU A 291 -8.32 15.80 -17.43
C LEU A 291 -9.14 16.27 -18.63
N SER A 292 -8.71 17.32 -19.33
CA SER A 292 -9.45 17.88 -20.44
C SER A 292 -9.08 17.14 -21.71
N GLY A 293 -9.95 16.23 -22.12
CA GLY A 293 -9.89 15.57 -23.42
C GLY A 293 -9.62 14.07 -23.33
N ALA A 294 -10.41 13.31 -24.08
CA ALA A 294 -10.35 11.85 -24.13
C ALA A 294 -8.96 11.29 -24.48
N GLY A 295 -8.20 12.01 -25.30
CA GLY A 295 -6.84 11.60 -25.70
C GLY A 295 -5.81 11.64 -24.57
N ALA A 296 -5.83 12.69 -23.74
CA ALA A 296 -4.93 12.80 -22.60
C ALA A 296 -5.28 11.76 -21.52
N THR A 297 -6.58 11.60 -21.23
CA THR A 297 -7.08 10.59 -20.28
C THR A 297 -6.72 9.18 -20.74
N SER A 298 -6.92 8.86 -22.03
CA SER A 298 -6.56 7.54 -22.55
C SER A 298 -5.06 7.30 -22.46
N ALA A 299 -4.23 8.22 -22.94
CA ALA A 299 -2.77 8.11 -22.86
C ALA A 299 -2.31 7.85 -21.42
N LEU A 300 -2.87 8.56 -20.45
CA LEU A 300 -2.54 8.40 -19.04
C LEU A 300 -2.92 7.01 -18.51
N LEU A 301 -4.16 6.58 -18.74
CA LEU A 301 -4.68 5.32 -18.21
C LEU A 301 -3.98 4.10 -18.84
N PHE A 302 -3.79 4.10 -20.16
CA PHE A 302 -3.09 3.02 -20.87
C PHE A 302 -1.59 2.99 -20.53
N SER A 303 -0.93 4.14 -20.44
CA SER A 303 0.48 4.21 -19.99
C SER A 303 0.61 3.68 -18.56
N THR A 304 -0.32 4.04 -17.68
CA THR A 304 -0.38 3.54 -16.32
C THR A 304 -0.52 2.01 -16.27
N ALA A 305 -1.48 1.45 -17.02
CA ALA A 305 -1.69 0.01 -17.08
C ALA A 305 -0.43 -0.73 -17.58
N ALA A 306 0.18 -0.25 -18.67
CA ALA A 306 1.40 -0.82 -19.22
C ALA A 306 2.58 -0.72 -18.24
N ALA A 307 2.75 0.45 -17.60
CA ALA A 307 3.82 0.69 -16.65
C ALA A 307 3.76 -0.26 -15.44
N LEU A 308 2.56 -0.49 -14.90
CA LEU A 308 2.37 -1.41 -13.78
C LEU A 308 2.70 -2.86 -14.17
N VAL A 309 2.30 -3.30 -15.37
CA VAL A 309 2.65 -4.64 -15.88
C VAL A 309 4.17 -4.76 -16.06
N MET A 310 4.83 -3.73 -16.60
CA MET A 310 6.29 -3.70 -16.77
C MET A 310 7.04 -3.73 -15.42
N VAL A 311 6.63 -2.91 -14.45
CA VAL A 311 7.20 -2.89 -13.10
C VAL A 311 6.99 -4.24 -12.41
N PHE A 312 5.80 -4.85 -12.56
CA PHE A 312 5.53 -6.14 -11.96
C PHE A 312 6.35 -7.27 -12.62
N ALA A 313 6.43 -7.30 -13.95
CA ALA A 313 7.24 -8.27 -14.67
C ALA A 313 8.72 -8.14 -14.28
N GLY A 314 9.24 -6.91 -14.20
CA GLY A 314 10.57 -6.61 -13.73
C GLY A 314 10.83 -7.08 -12.30
N ALA A 315 9.94 -6.77 -11.38
CA ALA A 315 10.08 -7.15 -9.97
C ALA A 315 10.23 -8.66 -9.77
N PHE A 316 9.52 -9.47 -10.57
CA PHE A 316 9.47 -10.93 -10.40
C PHE A 316 10.46 -11.71 -11.28
N TYR A 317 10.82 -11.17 -12.44
CA TYR A 317 11.65 -11.86 -13.45
C TYR A 317 12.96 -11.13 -13.79
N GLY A 318 13.19 -9.93 -13.25
CA GLY A 318 14.45 -9.20 -13.36
C GLY A 318 15.51 -9.72 -12.41
N THR A 319 16.78 -9.56 -12.78
CA THR A 319 17.93 -10.03 -11.99
C THR A 319 18.29 -9.02 -10.93
N LEU A 320 18.50 -7.76 -11.33
CA LEU A 320 18.90 -6.69 -10.42
C LEU A 320 17.71 -6.12 -9.65
N SER A 321 16.60 -5.86 -10.35
CA SER A 321 15.37 -5.33 -9.76
C SER A 321 14.81 -6.25 -8.68
N SER A 322 14.75 -7.57 -8.91
CA SER A 322 14.31 -8.52 -7.89
C SER A 322 15.25 -8.53 -6.67
N ARG A 323 16.57 -8.45 -6.87
CA ARG A 323 17.55 -8.34 -5.76
C ARG A 323 17.36 -7.06 -4.95
N PHE A 324 17.17 -5.93 -5.62
CA PHE A 324 16.89 -4.64 -5.00
C PHE A 324 15.62 -4.71 -4.13
N LEU A 325 14.51 -5.21 -4.67
CA LEU A 325 13.24 -5.31 -3.93
C LEU A 325 13.29 -6.26 -2.74
N ARG A 326 14.27 -7.18 -2.71
CA ARG A 326 14.49 -8.12 -1.62
C ARG A 326 15.41 -7.59 -0.52
N LEU A 327 15.99 -6.40 -0.67
CA LEU A 327 16.88 -5.83 0.35
C LEU A 327 16.17 -5.74 1.71
N PRO A 328 16.84 -6.08 2.83
CA PRO A 328 16.18 -6.20 4.14
C PRO A 328 15.40 -4.96 4.58
N TRP A 329 15.99 -3.77 4.41
CA TRP A 329 15.34 -2.51 4.77
C TRP A 329 14.15 -2.17 3.87
N ILE A 330 14.27 -2.44 2.57
CA ILE A 330 13.16 -2.27 1.62
C ILE A 330 11.98 -3.17 2.01
N ARG A 331 12.26 -4.42 2.37
CA ARG A 331 11.21 -5.34 2.86
C ARG A 331 10.61 -4.92 4.20
N LEU A 332 11.43 -4.39 5.13
CA LEU A 332 10.93 -3.91 6.41
C LEU A 332 9.97 -2.73 6.21
N ILE A 333 10.37 -1.72 5.43
CA ILE A 333 9.53 -0.56 5.15
C ILE A 333 8.26 -1.01 4.41
N GLY A 334 8.39 -1.91 3.44
CA GLY A 334 7.25 -2.54 2.77
C GLY A 334 6.32 -3.32 3.70
N THR A 335 6.86 -3.96 4.74
CA THR A 335 6.08 -4.70 5.75
C THR A 335 5.24 -3.76 6.61
N MET A 336 5.81 -2.63 7.01
CA MET A 336 5.14 -1.61 7.84
C MET A 336 4.41 -0.54 7.01
N CYS A 337 4.29 -0.73 5.69
CA CYS A 337 3.83 0.33 4.78
C CYS A 337 2.43 0.83 5.12
N TYR A 338 1.58 -0.05 5.65
CA TYR A 338 0.22 0.29 6.06
C TYR A 338 0.23 1.25 7.26
N SER A 339 1.01 0.94 8.30
CA SER A 339 1.20 1.85 9.44
C SER A 339 1.80 3.20 9.05
N VAL A 340 2.79 3.22 8.16
CA VAL A 340 3.34 4.49 7.64
C VAL A 340 2.27 5.26 6.87
N TYR A 341 1.50 4.58 6.00
CA TYR A 341 0.42 5.20 5.24
C TYR A 341 -0.66 5.83 6.15
N LEU A 342 -1.04 5.17 7.25
CA LEU A 342 -2.04 5.70 8.19
C LEU A 342 -1.55 6.91 9.01
N THR A 343 -0.23 7.09 9.17
CA THR A 343 0.32 8.06 10.12
C THR A 343 1.07 9.21 9.46
N HIS A 344 1.47 9.08 8.19
CA HIS A 344 2.35 10.03 7.54
C HIS A 344 1.78 11.45 7.46
N ILE A 345 0.52 11.66 7.05
CA ILE A 345 -0.05 13.02 6.91
C ILE A 345 -0.06 13.76 8.23
N VAL A 346 -0.55 13.11 9.29
CA VAL A 346 -0.66 13.71 10.63
C VAL A 346 0.73 14.01 11.19
N THR A 347 1.65 13.06 11.04
CA THR A 347 3.05 13.24 11.48
C THR A 347 3.72 14.38 10.73
N MET A 348 3.60 14.39 9.40
CA MET A 348 4.19 15.42 8.55
C MET A 348 3.57 16.80 8.82
N GLN A 349 2.26 16.88 9.10
CA GLN A 349 1.61 18.13 9.47
C GLN A 349 2.16 18.65 10.80
N ALA A 350 2.16 17.81 11.84
CA ALA A 350 2.64 18.20 13.17
C ALA A 350 4.12 18.61 13.15
N CYS A 351 4.97 17.83 12.49
CA CYS A 351 6.38 18.16 12.34
C CYS A 351 6.59 19.43 11.50
N GLY A 352 5.84 19.59 10.40
CA GLY A 352 5.92 20.79 9.55
C GLY A 352 5.59 22.07 10.31
N GLU A 353 4.49 22.08 11.09
CA GLU A 353 4.13 23.24 11.93
C GLU A 353 5.20 23.58 12.97
N VAL A 354 5.83 22.57 13.58
CA VAL A 354 6.91 22.78 14.55
C VAL A 354 8.15 23.35 13.84
N LEU A 355 8.53 22.80 12.69
CA LEU A 355 9.67 23.27 11.90
C LEU A 355 9.49 24.70 11.44
N ASP A 356 8.31 25.05 10.93
CA ASP A 356 7.98 26.39 10.47
C ASP A 356 8.12 27.43 11.60
N ARG A 357 7.58 27.12 12.79
CA ARG A 357 7.69 28.00 13.97
C ARG A 357 9.11 28.18 14.47
N LEU A 358 9.91 27.11 14.46
CA LEU A 358 11.25 27.09 15.04
C LEU A 358 12.32 27.65 14.10
N LEU A 359 12.30 27.26 12.83
CA LEU A 359 13.37 27.56 11.89
C LEU A 359 13.09 28.80 11.04
N ARG A 360 11.81 29.12 10.77
CA ARG A 360 11.37 30.28 9.95
C ARG A 360 12.22 30.47 8.70
N LEU A 361 12.40 29.39 7.95
CA LEU A 361 13.28 29.37 6.79
C LEU A 361 12.67 30.21 5.66
N HIS A 362 13.50 31.07 5.04
CA HIS A 362 13.07 31.92 3.92
C HIS A 362 13.68 31.51 2.57
N ASP A 363 14.73 30.69 2.59
CA ASP A 363 15.35 30.13 1.38
C ASP A 363 14.63 28.86 0.93
N ALA A 364 14.24 28.81 -0.35
CA ALA A 364 13.54 27.68 -0.94
C ALA A 364 14.32 26.38 -0.76
N THR A 365 15.58 26.34 -1.18
CA THR A 365 16.40 25.13 -1.15
C THR A 365 16.52 24.59 0.28
N LEU A 366 16.67 25.47 1.27
CA LEU A 366 16.74 25.10 2.67
C LEU A 366 15.41 24.59 3.21
N VAL A 367 14.27 25.17 2.82
CA VAL A 367 12.93 24.64 3.14
C VAL A 367 12.78 23.22 2.57
N TRP A 368 12.99 23.04 1.26
CA TRP A 368 12.85 21.75 0.60
C TRP A 368 13.77 20.68 1.21
N ALA A 369 15.06 20.99 1.37
CA ALA A 369 16.02 20.05 1.97
C ALA A 369 15.60 19.66 3.39
N THR A 370 15.23 20.63 4.22
CA THR A 370 14.83 20.40 5.62
C THR A 370 13.58 19.52 5.69
N TYR A 371 12.57 19.80 4.87
CA TYR A 371 11.32 19.04 4.87
C TYR A 371 11.54 17.59 4.44
N PHE A 372 12.34 17.32 3.41
CA PHE A 372 12.64 15.95 3.01
C PHE A 372 13.49 15.20 4.04
N VAL A 373 14.53 15.85 4.59
CA VAL A 373 15.45 15.24 5.56
C VAL A 373 14.77 14.97 6.90
N ILE A 374 13.75 15.74 7.28
CA ILE A 374 13.07 15.59 8.58
C ILE A 374 11.74 14.85 8.46
N LEU A 375 10.87 15.23 7.53
CA LEU A 375 9.50 14.71 7.48
C LEU A 375 9.44 13.24 7.06
N ILE A 376 10.28 12.81 6.11
CA ILE A 376 10.30 11.40 5.67
C ILE A 376 10.78 10.49 6.80
N PRO A 377 11.94 10.73 7.47
CA PRO A 377 12.33 9.93 8.62
C PRO A 377 11.35 10.00 9.79
N ALA A 378 10.72 11.16 10.04
CA ALA A 378 9.69 11.29 11.06
C ALA A 378 8.48 10.40 10.76
N ALA A 379 7.98 10.42 9.52
CA ALA A 379 6.87 9.56 9.08
C ALA A 379 7.22 8.06 9.15
N LEU A 380 8.44 7.67 8.74
CA LEU A 380 8.90 6.29 8.86
C LEU A 380 9.03 5.85 10.33
N THR A 381 9.47 6.74 11.21
CA THR A 381 9.61 6.46 12.64
C THR A 381 8.25 6.33 13.31
N ALA A 382 7.33 7.26 13.07
CA ALA A 382 5.95 7.20 13.56
C ALA A 382 5.25 5.93 13.06
N GLY A 383 5.41 5.60 11.78
CA GLY A 383 4.88 4.38 11.19
C GLY A 383 5.50 3.10 11.78
N LEU A 384 6.80 3.10 12.10
CA LEU A 384 7.44 1.97 12.78
C LEU A 384 6.90 1.76 14.21
N VAL A 385 6.73 2.85 14.97
CA VAL A 385 6.13 2.79 16.32
C VAL A 385 4.70 2.29 16.24
N PHE A 386 3.89 2.85 15.32
CA PHE A 386 2.52 2.42 15.12
C PHE A 386 2.43 0.95 14.67
N TYR A 387 3.35 0.52 13.80
CA TYR A 387 3.45 -0.87 13.37
C TYR A 387 3.70 -1.81 14.56
N LEU A 388 4.68 -1.49 15.39
CA LEU A 388 5.06 -2.34 16.53
C LEU A 388 3.95 -2.40 17.59
N CYS A 389 3.37 -1.25 17.92
CA CYS A 389 2.42 -1.13 19.03
C CYS A 389 0.98 -1.50 18.65
N ILE A 390 0.58 -1.30 17.39
CA ILE A 390 -0.82 -1.41 16.96
C ILE A 390 -0.96 -2.44 15.84
N GLU A 391 -0.39 -2.22 14.66
CA GLU A 391 -0.65 -3.09 13.49
C GLU A 391 -0.18 -4.53 13.72
N ARG A 392 1.05 -4.73 14.22
CA ARG A 392 1.68 -6.05 14.35
C ARG A 392 0.90 -6.99 15.27
N PRO A 393 0.41 -6.58 16.46
CA PRO A 393 -0.50 -7.39 17.27
C PRO A 393 -1.73 -7.89 16.49
N PHE A 394 -2.43 -7.00 15.78
CA PHE A 394 -3.61 -7.37 14.99
C PHE A 394 -3.28 -8.26 13.79
N ALA A 395 -2.17 -7.99 13.09
CA ALA A 395 -1.70 -8.83 12.00
C ALA A 395 -1.34 -10.25 12.47
N THR A 396 -0.76 -10.35 13.67
CA THR A 396 -0.43 -11.63 14.31
C THR A 396 -1.72 -12.38 14.68
N LEU A 397 -2.68 -11.70 15.32
CA LEU A 397 -3.98 -12.27 15.65
C LEU A 397 -4.72 -12.80 14.41
N ALA A 398 -4.74 -12.03 13.32
CA ALA A 398 -5.32 -12.43 12.05
C ALA A 398 -4.65 -13.69 11.46
N ALA A 399 -3.34 -13.88 11.68
CA ALA A 399 -2.64 -15.07 11.22
C ALA A 399 -2.98 -16.32 12.06
N TYR A 400 -3.11 -16.19 13.38
CA TYR A 400 -3.42 -17.32 14.29
C TYR A 400 -4.90 -17.72 14.29
N GLY A 401 -5.83 -16.78 14.06
CA GLY A 401 -7.27 -17.06 13.99
C GLY A 401 -7.67 -18.07 12.90
N GLY A 402 -6.79 -18.33 11.93
CA GLY A 402 -6.97 -19.38 10.91
C GLY A 402 -6.50 -20.78 11.33
N ARG A 403 -5.81 -20.95 12.48
CA ARG A 403 -5.19 -22.21 12.92
C ARG A 403 -5.91 -22.89 14.10
N ARG A 404 -6.94 -22.30 14.71
CA ARG A 404 -7.70 -22.95 15.79
C ARG A 404 -8.79 -23.88 15.26
N ALA A 405 -8.43 -25.17 15.14
CA ALA A 405 -9.26 -26.33 15.51
C ALA A 405 -8.44 -27.63 15.43
N ARG A 406 -7.46 -27.78 16.33
CA ARG A 406 -7.11 -29.09 16.90
C ARG A 406 -6.41 -28.82 18.23
N PRO A 407 -6.99 -29.20 19.38
CA PRO A 407 -6.24 -29.21 20.63
C PRO A 407 -5.02 -30.11 20.41
N ALA A 408 -3.84 -29.64 20.82
CA ALA A 408 -2.68 -30.51 20.92
C ALA A 408 -3.06 -31.65 21.88
N ALA A 409 -3.11 -32.88 21.36
CA ALA A 409 -3.23 -34.04 22.21
C ALA A 409 -2.03 -34.04 23.15
N VAL A 410 -2.31 -33.99 24.46
CA VAL A 410 -1.31 -34.24 25.50
C VAL A 410 -0.73 -35.63 25.20
N PRO A 411 0.59 -35.79 25.06
CA PRO A 411 1.17 -37.12 24.88
C PRO A 411 0.89 -37.90 26.17
N VAL A 412 0.06 -38.94 26.08
CA VAL A 412 -0.04 -39.95 27.12
C VAL A 412 1.32 -40.65 27.17
N SER A 413 2.03 -40.48 28.28
CA SER A 413 3.26 -41.20 28.57
C SER A 413 2.96 -42.69 28.62
N THR A 414 3.49 -43.45 27.65
CA THR A 414 3.54 -44.90 27.69
C THR A 414 4.66 -45.34 28.65
N PRO A 415 4.47 -46.40 29.47
CA PRO A 415 5.48 -46.83 30.43
C PRO A 415 6.69 -47.45 29.72
N ALA A 416 7.87 -47.17 30.24
CA ALA A 416 9.16 -47.64 29.72
C ALA A 416 9.21 -49.17 29.65
N ALA A 417 9.50 -49.69 28.45
CA ALA A 417 9.83 -51.10 28.24
C ALA A 417 11.21 -51.41 28.84
N ALA A 418 11.28 -52.52 29.56
CA ALA A 418 12.45 -53.00 30.27
C ALA A 418 13.63 -53.33 29.34
N VAL A 419 14.83 -52.94 29.79
CA VAL A 419 16.12 -53.33 29.20
C VAL A 419 16.47 -54.75 29.69
N PRO A 420 16.80 -55.73 28.81
CA PRO A 420 17.34 -56.99 29.26
C PRO A 420 18.82 -56.82 29.62
N ARG A 421 19.19 -57.16 30.87
CA ARG A 421 20.58 -57.28 31.31
C ARG A 421 21.22 -58.52 30.68
N ALA A 422 22.29 -58.32 29.92
CA ALA A 422 23.25 -59.37 29.63
C ALA A 422 24.14 -59.58 30.87
N SER A 423 24.15 -60.79 31.42
CA SER A 423 25.21 -61.25 32.33
C SER A 423 25.76 -62.55 31.78
N ASN A 424 27.03 -62.48 31.43
CA ASN A 424 27.88 -63.56 30.96
C ASN A 424 28.47 -64.32 32.17
N LEU A 425 28.71 -65.62 31.95
CA LEU A 425 29.77 -66.48 32.53
C LEU A 425 29.49 -67.37 33.77
N GLN A 426 29.66 -68.67 33.48
CA GLN A 426 30.44 -69.71 34.20
C GLN A 426 29.80 -70.51 35.35
N GLY A 427 29.90 -71.85 35.22
CA GLY A 427 30.04 -72.76 36.36
C GLY A 427 29.39 -74.14 36.19
N ASN A 428 30.19 -75.11 35.70
CA ASN A 428 30.06 -76.58 35.72
C ASN A 428 28.89 -77.27 34.99
#